data_AF-A0A0F4QCY3-F1
#
_entry.id   AF-A0A0F4QCY3-F1
#
_cell.length_a   1.000
_cell.length_b   1.000
_cell.length_c   1.000
_cell.angle_alpha   90.00
_cell.angle_beta   90.00
_cell.angle_gamma   90.00
#
_symmetry.space_group_name_H-M   'P 1'
#
loop_
_entity.id
_entity.type
_entity.pdbx_description
1 polymer ?
#
loop_
_entity_poly.entity_id
_entity_poly.type
_entity_poly.pdbx_seq_one_letter_code
_entity_poly.pdbx_strand_id
1 'polypeptide(L)'
;MNNMTQPEHIRQFDLQIRTQTLPLLCEHYRQSFQASARAKHYVREQLGEACSLPGQTMLGFADRTMGNRLPTPRSAEGQLVRGVLKRLGIIRPSGHEVLSGCVIVFLQQAEQLHAIYGERIGRRRKGAFQRLWIPLSHESLSQSLPEGFKPVYELAMCLSQLRREV
;
A
#
# COMPACT_ATOMS: atom_id res chain seq x y z
N MET A 1 -8.16 16.13 -23.33
CA MET A 1 -6.78 15.91 -22.84
C MET A 1 -6.36 14.51 -23.24
N ASN A 2 -5.26 14.36 -23.99
CA ASN A 2 -4.79 13.08 -24.53
C ASN A 2 -4.54 12.05 -23.41
N ASN A 3 -5.33 10.98 -23.41
CA ASN A 3 -4.97 9.72 -22.78
C ASN A 3 -3.77 9.15 -23.54
N MET A 4 -2.56 9.57 -23.18
CA MET A 4 -1.35 8.82 -23.53
C MET A 4 -1.37 7.53 -22.72
N THR A 5 -2.09 6.52 -23.21
CA THR A 5 -1.89 5.14 -22.80
C THR A 5 -0.42 4.82 -23.01
N GLN A 6 0.27 4.43 -21.92
CA GLN A 6 1.67 4.04 -22.03
C GLN A 6 1.82 2.92 -23.07
N PRO A 7 2.90 2.93 -23.87
CA PRO A 7 3.17 1.87 -24.82
C PRO A 7 3.07 0.50 -24.15
N GLU A 8 2.45 -0.47 -24.82
CA GLU A 8 2.11 -1.77 -24.26
C GLU A 8 3.32 -2.49 -23.63
N HIS A 9 4.47 -2.45 -24.29
CA HIS A 9 5.71 -3.04 -23.80
C HIS A 9 6.18 -2.43 -22.47
N ILE A 10 6.00 -1.12 -22.26
CA ILE A 10 6.30 -0.45 -20.99
C ILE A 10 5.33 -0.93 -19.91
N ARG A 11 4.05 -1.05 -20.25
CA ARG A 11 3.02 -1.55 -19.32
C ARG A 11 3.29 -2.99 -18.89
N GLN A 12 3.66 -3.87 -19.82
CA GLN A 12 4.00 -5.27 -19.54
C GLN A 12 5.24 -5.37 -18.66
N PHE A 13 6.28 -4.59 -18.96
CA PHE A 13 7.49 -4.53 -18.13
C PHE A 13 7.18 -4.03 -16.72
N ASP A 14 6.42 -2.94 -16.58
CA ASP A 14 5.98 -2.43 -15.29
C ASP A 14 5.18 -3.48 -14.51
N LEU A 15 4.29 -4.21 -15.18
CA LEU A 15 3.49 -5.26 -14.58
C LEU A 15 4.37 -6.40 -14.05
N GLN A 16 5.36 -6.85 -14.83
CA GLN A 16 6.30 -7.88 -14.40
C GLN A 16 7.05 -7.48 -13.12
N ILE A 17 7.60 -6.26 -13.09
CA ILE A 17 8.33 -5.75 -11.92
C ILE A 17 7.38 -5.60 -10.72
N ARG A 18 6.14 -5.14 -10.95
CA ARG A 18 5.10 -5.01 -9.90
C ARG A 18 4.78 -6.35 -9.26
N THR A 19 4.55 -7.39 -10.08
CA THR A 19 4.21 -8.74 -9.61
C THR A 19 5.29 -9.33 -8.70
N GLN A 20 6.56 -9.00 -8.96
CA GLN A 20 7.68 -9.46 -8.12
C GLN A 20 7.87 -8.60 -6.87
N THR A 21 7.72 -7.28 -7.00
CA THR A 21 8.11 -6.32 -5.94
C THR A 21 7.00 -6.10 -4.91
N LEU A 22 5.74 -5.99 -5.33
CA LEU A 22 4.64 -5.64 -4.43
C LEU A 22 4.42 -6.67 -3.30
N PRO A 23 4.48 -7.99 -3.52
CA PRO A 23 4.35 -8.97 -2.45
C PRO A 23 5.40 -8.80 -1.36
N LEU A 24 6.67 -8.57 -1.74
CA LEU A 24 7.78 -8.34 -0.81
C LEU A 24 7.57 -7.07 0.02
N LEU A 25 7.02 -6.03 -0.62
CA LEU A 25 6.76 -4.73 0.00
C LEU A 25 5.60 -4.84 1.00
N CYS A 26 4.52 -5.54 0.64
CA CYS A 26 3.39 -5.81 1.52
C CYS A 26 3.82 -6.66 2.72
N GLU A 27 4.64 -7.69 2.50
CA GLU A 27 5.15 -8.53 3.56
C GLU A 27 6.03 -7.73 4.54
N HIS A 28 6.91 -6.88 4.03
CA HIS A 28 7.69 -5.99 4.87
C HIS A 28 6.81 -5.10 5.76
N TYR A 29 5.76 -4.49 5.19
CA TYR A 29 4.82 -3.68 5.97
C TYR A 29 4.04 -4.48 7.00
N ARG A 30 3.63 -5.71 6.70
CA ARG A 30 2.97 -6.59 7.67
C ARG A 30 3.90 -6.89 8.85
N GLN A 31 5.15 -7.24 8.58
CA GLN A 31 6.16 -7.49 9.60
C GLN A 31 6.38 -6.25 10.48
N SER A 32 6.53 -5.08 9.87
CA SER A 32 6.66 -3.81 10.59
C SER A 32 5.43 -3.48 11.43
N PHE A 33 4.21 -3.84 10.99
CA PHE A 33 3.00 -3.70 11.80
C PHE A 33 3.01 -4.63 13.01
N GLN A 34 3.35 -5.90 12.81
CA GLN A 34 3.44 -6.89 13.89
C GLN A 34 4.44 -6.48 14.97
N ALA A 35 5.58 -5.90 14.57
CA ALA A 35 6.59 -5.39 15.50
C ALA A 35 6.19 -4.08 16.20
N SER A 36 5.25 -3.31 15.66
CA SER A 36 4.94 -1.96 16.13
C SER A 36 3.78 -1.94 17.14
N ALA A 37 4.10 -1.84 18.43
CA ALA A 37 3.10 -1.64 19.49
C ALA A 37 2.25 -0.38 19.26
N ARG A 38 2.90 0.71 18.80
CA ARG A 38 2.23 1.98 18.49
C ARG A 38 1.21 1.86 17.36
N ALA A 39 1.54 1.12 16.29
CA ALA A 39 0.61 0.91 15.18
C ALA A 39 -0.59 0.07 15.63
N LYS A 40 -0.33 -1.02 16.38
CA LYS A 40 -1.39 -1.87 16.93
C LYS A 40 -2.31 -1.11 17.89
N HIS A 41 -1.76 -0.21 18.72
CA HIS A 41 -2.54 0.65 19.60
C HIS A 41 -3.47 1.57 18.80
N TYR A 42 -2.94 2.28 17.81
CA TYR A 42 -3.72 3.16 16.96
C TYR A 42 -4.89 2.44 16.30
N VAL A 43 -4.64 1.25 15.73
CA VAL A 43 -5.71 0.46 15.10
C VAL A 43 -6.80 0.08 16.08
N ARG A 44 -6.44 -0.35 17.30
CA ARG A 44 -7.43 -0.68 18.35
C ARG A 44 -8.27 0.53 18.74
N GLU A 45 -7.67 1.71 18.87
CA GLU A 45 -8.40 2.95 19.14
C GLU A 45 -9.37 3.30 18.01
N GLN A 46 -8.96 3.14 16.75
CA GLN A 46 -9.80 3.46 15.59
C GLN A 46 -10.94 2.46 15.39
N LEU A 47 -10.74 1.17 15.70
CA LEU A 47 -11.73 0.12 15.51
C LEU A 47 -12.66 -0.08 16.72
N GLY A 48 -12.20 0.27 17.92
CA GLY A 48 -12.87 0.02 19.19
C GLY A 48 -12.61 -1.39 19.75
N GLU A 49 -12.80 -1.56 21.07
CA GLU A 49 -12.42 -2.79 21.81
C GLU A 49 -13.21 -4.05 21.40
N ALA A 50 -14.40 -3.89 20.84
CA ALA A 50 -15.24 -5.01 20.39
C ALA A 50 -14.75 -5.65 19.07
N CYS A 51 -13.85 -4.99 18.34
CA CYS A 51 -13.29 -5.54 17.12
C CYS A 51 -12.05 -6.38 17.48
N SER A 52 -12.21 -7.72 17.52
CA SER A 52 -11.05 -8.61 17.42
C SER A 52 -10.30 -8.24 16.14
N LEU A 53 -8.96 -8.33 16.09
CA LEU A 53 -8.15 -7.98 14.92
C LEU A 53 -8.05 -9.20 13.97
N PRO A 54 -9.09 -9.60 13.22
CA PRO A 54 -9.14 -10.90 12.56
C PRO A 54 -8.39 -10.83 11.22
N GLY A 55 -7.95 -9.63 10.82
CA GLY A 55 -7.45 -9.28 9.50
C GLY A 55 -6.02 -8.76 9.51
N GLN A 56 -5.14 -9.31 10.36
CA GLN A 56 -3.73 -8.88 10.43
C GLN A 56 -3.01 -8.95 9.07
N THR A 57 -3.45 -9.83 8.17
CA THR A 57 -2.95 -9.94 6.80
C THR A 57 -3.26 -8.73 5.93
N MET A 58 -4.29 -7.95 6.27
CA MET A 58 -4.70 -6.74 5.55
C MET A 58 -4.10 -5.46 6.17
N LEU A 59 -3.34 -5.58 7.26
CA LEU A 59 -2.74 -4.43 7.94
C LEU A 59 -1.23 -4.38 7.72
N GLY A 60 -0.71 -3.16 7.60
CA GLY A 60 0.71 -2.90 7.46
C GLY A 60 1.14 -1.64 8.20
N PHE A 61 2.45 -1.45 8.33
CA PHE A 61 3.01 -0.23 8.89
C PHE A 61 4.27 0.18 8.13
N ALA A 62 4.29 1.41 7.63
CA ALA A 62 5.46 1.99 6.96
C ALA A 62 6.41 2.59 7.99
N ASP A 63 7.34 1.79 8.52
CA ASP A 63 8.28 2.19 9.57
C ASP A 63 9.51 2.98 9.06
N ARG A 64 9.54 3.30 7.76
CA ARG A 64 10.63 4.00 7.04
C ARG A 64 11.84 3.13 6.69
N THR A 65 11.78 1.82 6.88
CA THR A 65 12.91 0.91 6.61
C THR A 65 12.79 0.17 5.28
N MET A 66 11.66 0.30 4.58
CA MET A 66 11.40 -0.35 3.28
C MET A 66 12.52 -0.09 2.26
N GLY A 67 13.10 1.12 2.25
CA GLY A 67 14.19 1.47 1.34
C GLY A 67 15.42 0.56 1.45
N ASN A 68 15.65 -0.05 2.62
CA ASN A 68 16.75 -1.00 2.89
C ASN A 68 16.46 -2.40 2.33
N ARG A 69 15.20 -2.71 2.01
CA ARG A 69 14.78 -3.98 1.41
C ARG A 69 14.85 -3.97 -0.12
N LEU A 70 15.02 -2.79 -0.71
CA LEU A 70 15.13 -2.64 -2.16
C LEU A 70 16.58 -2.81 -2.61
N PRO A 71 16.82 -3.31 -3.84
CA PRO A 71 18.15 -3.30 -4.42
C PRO A 71 18.76 -1.89 -4.43
N THR A 72 20.09 -1.84 -4.40
CA THR A 72 20.83 -0.59 -4.28
C THR A 72 20.47 0.36 -5.42
N PRO A 73 20.34 1.68 -5.18
CA PRO A 73 19.99 2.63 -6.25
C PRO A 73 21.09 2.76 -7.33
N ARG A 74 22.28 2.20 -7.08
CA ARG A 74 23.41 2.19 -8.02
C ARG A 74 23.37 1.00 -8.98
N SER A 75 22.62 -0.06 -8.68
CA SER A 75 22.47 -1.20 -9.59
C SER A 75 21.38 -0.95 -10.62
N ALA A 76 21.51 -1.57 -11.81
CA ALA A 76 20.49 -1.49 -12.86
C ALA A 76 19.13 -1.96 -12.35
N GLU A 77 19.10 -3.10 -11.65
CA GLU A 77 17.90 -3.64 -11.00
C GLU A 77 17.25 -2.63 -10.04
N GLY A 78 18.03 -2.00 -9.17
CA GLY A 78 17.51 -1.03 -8.20
C GLY A 78 16.94 0.22 -8.87
N GLN A 79 17.53 0.65 -9.98
CA GLN A 79 16.97 1.76 -10.78
C GLN A 79 15.64 1.39 -11.41
N LEU A 80 15.51 0.18 -11.97
CA LEU A 80 14.29 -0.33 -12.58
C LEU A 80 13.16 -0.44 -11.54
N VAL A 81 13.41 -1.12 -10.42
CA VAL A 81 12.43 -1.29 -9.33
C VAL A 81 11.99 0.06 -8.79
N ARG A 82 12.93 0.97 -8.48
CA ARG A 82 12.59 2.30 -7.97
C ARG A 82 11.85 3.14 -9.00
N GLY A 83 12.15 2.99 -10.29
CA GLY A 83 11.42 3.64 -11.37
C GLY A 83 9.94 3.26 -11.39
N VAL A 84 9.65 1.95 -11.28
CA VAL A 84 8.28 1.43 -11.19
C VAL A 84 7.58 1.92 -9.92
N LEU A 85 8.24 1.82 -8.75
CA LEU A 85 7.66 2.28 -7.49
C LEU A 85 7.40 3.80 -7.45
N LYS A 86 8.19 4.59 -8.18
CA LYS A 86 7.95 6.03 -8.38
C LYS A 86 6.70 6.28 -9.24
N ARG A 87 6.54 5.55 -10.35
CA ARG A 87 5.34 5.64 -11.20
C ARG A 87 4.06 5.23 -10.46
N LEU A 88 4.17 4.26 -9.55
CA LEU A 88 3.08 3.86 -8.66
C LEU A 88 2.79 4.87 -7.53
N GLY A 89 3.69 5.82 -7.26
CA GLY A 89 3.53 6.76 -6.14
C GLY A 89 3.84 6.16 -4.77
N ILE A 90 4.48 4.98 -4.69
CA ILE A 90 4.96 4.39 -3.43
C ILE A 90 6.21 5.14 -2.93
N ILE A 91 7.06 5.58 -3.86
CA ILE A 91 8.28 6.34 -3.58
C ILE A 91 8.21 7.70 -4.28
N ARG A 92 8.68 8.75 -3.61
CA ARG A 92 8.82 10.10 -4.18
C ARG A 92 9.91 10.15 -5.25
N PRO A 93 9.95 11.19 -6.08
CA PRO A 93 11.10 11.45 -6.96
C PRO A 93 12.45 11.44 -6.22
N SER A 94 12.47 11.95 -4.98
CA SER A 94 13.65 11.98 -4.11
C SER A 94 14.11 10.62 -3.59
N GLY A 95 13.37 9.53 -3.82
CA GLY A 95 13.70 8.19 -3.31
C GLY A 95 13.14 7.87 -1.92
N HIS A 96 12.48 8.82 -1.26
CA HIS A 96 11.83 8.58 0.03
C HIS A 96 10.46 7.93 -0.17
N GLU A 97 10.15 6.96 0.67
CA GLU A 97 8.83 6.36 0.75
C GLU A 97 7.75 7.42 1.06
N VAL A 98 6.60 7.33 0.38
CA VAL A 98 5.48 8.26 0.55
C VAL A 98 4.68 7.96 1.82
N LEU A 99 4.47 6.68 2.12
CA LEU A 99 3.67 6.18 3.24
C LEU A 99 4.40 6.19 4.58
N SER A 100 5.68 6.57 4.63
CA SER A 100 6.50 6.60 5.85
C SER A 100 5.77 7.20 7.07
N GLY A 101 5.50 6.38 8.09
CA GLY A 101 4.77 6.72 9.31
C GLY A 101 3.26 6.52 9.24
N CYS A 102 2.75 5.82 8.23
CA CYS A 102 1.35 5.45 8.11
C CYS A 102 1.10 4.01 8.57
N VAL A 103 -0.04 3.78 9.22
CA VAL A 103 -0.68 2.46 9.22
C VAL A 103 -1.31 2.27 7.84
N ILE A 104 -1.21 1.05 7.34
CA ILE A 104 -1.64 0.67 6.00
C ILE A 104 -2.80 -0.32 6.10
N VAL A 105 -3.77 -0.17 5.20
CA VAL A 105 -4.79 -1.17 4.89
C VAL A 105 -4.58 -1.62 3.44
N PHE A 106 -4.44 -2.93 3.24
CA PHE A 106 -4.37 -3.55 1.92
C PHE A 106 -5.77 -3.91 1.46
N LEU A 107 -6.17 -3.40 0.30
CA LEU A 107 -7.44 -3.80 -0.34
C LEU A 107 -7.12 -4.90 -1.33
N GLN A 108 -7.37 -6.13 -0.88
CA GLN A 108 -7.13 -7.35 -1.65
C GLN A 108 -8.43 -8.10 -1.86
N GLN A 109 -8.60 -8.66 -3.04
CA GLN A 109 -9.65 -9.63 -3.35
C GLN A 109 -8.97 -10.89 -3.87
N ALA A 110 -9.20 -12.02 -3.18
CA ALA A 110 -8.34 -13.20 -3.31
C ALA A 110 -6.85 -12.80 -3.21
N GLU A 111 -6.01 -13.21 -4.17
CA GLU A 111 -4.57 -12.91 -4.20
C GLU A 111 -4.24 -11.57 -4.89
N GLN A 112 -5.25 -10.86 -5.41
CA GLN A 112 -5.02 -9.63 -6.17
C GLN A 112 -5.08 -8.40 -5.26
N LEU A 113 -3.99 -7.61 -5.27
CA LEU A 113 -3.91 -6.35 -4.56
C LEU A 113 -4.40 -5.20 -5.47
N HIS A 114 -5.53 -4.61 -5.09
CA HIS A 114 -6.19 -3.55 -5.87
C HIS A 114 -5.70 -2.16 -5.47
N ALA A 115 -5.57 -1.91 -4.16
CA ALA A 115 -5.10 -0.62 -3.66
C ALA A 115 -4.44 -0.74 -2.28
N ILE A 116 -3.69 0.29 -1.94
CA ILE A 116 -3.16 0.53 -0.61
C ILE A 116 -3.77 1.83 -0.09
N TYR A 117 -4.36 1.75 1.11
CA TYR A 117 -4.70 2.94 1.90
C TYR A 117 -3.64 3.14 2.98
N GLY A 118 -3.19 4.37 3.19
CA GLY A 118 -2.30 4.72 4.28
C GLY A 118 -2.82 5.89 5.09
N GLU A 119 -2.90 5.72 6.40
CA GLU A 119 -3.25 6.78 7.36
C GLU A 119 -2.11 7.06 8.33
N ARG A 120 -1.72 8.33 8.41
CA ARG A 120 -0.54 8.76 9.17
C ARG A 120 -0.83 8.78 10.66
N ILE A 121 -0.01 8.05 11.42
CA ILE A 121 -0.16 7.92 12.88
C ILE A 121 0.89 8.76 13.61
N GLY A 122 0.72 10.08 13.60
CA GLY A 122 1.59 11.01 14.31
C GLY A 122 1.73 12.37 13.63
N ARG A 123 2.68 13.18 14.10
CA ARG A 123 2.87 14.56 13.61
C ARG A 123 3.13 14.57 12.11
N ARG A 124 2.23 15.25 11.39
CA ARG A 124 2.34 15.50 9.95
C ARG A 124 3.39 16.58 9.68
N ARG A 125 4.36 16.29 8.81
CA ARG A 125 5.28 17.30 8.28
C ARG A 125 4.56 18.17 7.24
N LYS A 126 5.02 19.40 7.03
CA LYS A 126 4.50 20.27 5.96
C LYS A 126 4.58 19.53 4.62
N GLY A 127 3.47 19.52 3.87
CA GLY A 127 3.36 18.82 2.59
C GLY A 127 3.23 17.29 2.66
N ALA A 128 3.16 16.68 3.85
CA ALA A 128 2.82 15.26 3.97
C ALA A 128 1.30 15.09 3.99
N PHE A 129 0.81 14.01 3.38
CA PHE A 129 -0.59 13.61 3.43
C PHE A 129 -0.95 13.04 4.80
N GLN A 130 -2.16 13.33 5.29
CA GLN A 130 -2.72 12.64 6.45
C GLN A 130 -3.24 11.25 6.06
N ARG A 131 -3.87 11.16 4.89
CA ARG A 131 -4.41 9.94 4.28
C ARG A 131 -3.99 9.89 2.82
N LEU A 132 -3.70 8.71 2.31
CA LEU A 132 -3.34 8.53 0.91
C LEU A 132 -3.88 7.20 0.38
N TRP A 133 -4.41 7.24 -0.83
CA TRP A 133 -4.75 6.07 -1.63
C TRP A 133 -3.71 5.87 -2.72
N ILE A 134 -3.23 4.64 -2.86
CA ILE A 134 -2.36 4.21 -3.95
C ILE A 134 -3.10 3.12 -4.73
N PRO A 135 -3.71 3.44 -5.88
CA PRO A 135 -4.30 2.42 -6.75
C PRO A 135 -3.21 1.61 -7.44
N LEU A 136 -3.36 0.29 -7.45
CA LEU A 136 -2.37 -0.65 -7.98
C LEU A 136 -2.89 -1.45 -9.19
N SER A 137 -4.21 -1.67 -9.26
CA SER A 137 -4.88 -2.19 -10.47
C SER A 137 -5.63 -1.08 -11.22
N HIS A 138 -5.65 -1.18 -12.55
CA HIS A 138 -6.45 -0.30 -13.41
C HIS A 138 -7.94 -0.66 -13.41
N GLU A 139 -8.27 -1.92 -13.13
CA GLU A 139 -9.64 -2.34 -12.86
C GLU A 139 -10.04 -1.71 -11.52
N SER A 140 -10.82 -0.65 -11.67
CA SER A 140 -11.21 0.31 -10.66
C SER A 140 -11.87 -0.35 -9.45
N LEU A 141 -11.46 0.06 -8.26
CA LEU A 141 -12.41 0.23 -7.17
C LEU A 141 -13.42 1.28 -7.66
N SER A 142 -14.47 0.83 -8.35
CA SER A 142 -15.51 1.67 -8.96
C SER A 142 -16.41 2.36 -7.94
N GLN A 143 -16.21 2.04 -6.66
CA GLN A 143 -16.94 2.58 -5.53
C GLN A 143 -16.27 3.87 -5.03
N SER A 144 -17.07 4.78 -4.47
CA SER A 144 -16.55 5.90 -3.70
C SER A 144 -15.68 5.36 -2.56
N LEU A 145 -14.38 5.65 -2.62
CA LEU A 145 -13.44 5.19 -1.60
C LEU A 145 -13.81 5.84 -0.26
N PRO A 146 -14.04 5.05 0.80
CA PRO A 146 -14.48 5.62 2.06
C PRO A 146 -13.37 6.44 2.71
N GLU A 147 -13.76 7.42 3.52
CA GLU A 147 -12.82 8.21 4.31
C GLU A 147 -12.67 7.68 5.73
N GLY A 148 -11.44 7.76 6.24
CA GLY A 148 -11.11 7.36 7.61
C GLY A 148 -10.78 5.87 7.74
N PHE A 149 -10.07 5.53 8.80
CA PHE A 149 -9.49 4.20 8.94
C PHE A 149 -10.52 3.07 9.04
N LYS A 150 -11.52 3.23 9.92
CA LYS A 150 -12.48 2.15 10.22
C LYS A 150 -13.31 1.73 8.99
N PRO A 151 -13.98 2.66 8.26
CA PRO A 151 -14.70 2.29 7.05
C PRO A 151 -13.83 1.63 5.98
N VAL A 152 -12.56 2.06 5.83
CA VAL A 152 -11.62 1.45 4.90
C VAL A 152 -11.25 0.03 5.32
N TYR A 153 -11.03 -0.20 6.61
CA TYR A 153 -10.76 -1.52 7.15
C TYR A 153 -11.96 -2.47 6.97
N GLU A 154 -13.18 -1.99 7.21
CA GLU A 154 -14.41 -2.75 6.97
C GLU A 154 -14.58 -3.12 5.50
N LEU A 155 -14.27 -2.20 4.57
CA LEU A 155 -14.24 -2.49 3.14
C LEU A 155 -13.21 -3.58 2.81
N ALA A 156 -11.99 -3.50 3.36
CA ALA A 156 -10.97 -4.52 3.12
C ALA A 156 -11.41 -5.90 3.63
N MET A 157 -12.03 -5.96 4.82
CA MET A 157 -12.62 -7.21 5.35
C MET A 157 -13.67 -7.77 4.39
N CYS A 158 -14.59 -6.94 3.90
CA CYS A 158 -15.62 -7.36 2.94
C CYS A 158 -15.00 -7.92 1.65
N LEU A 159 -14.04 -7.21 1.06
CA LEU A 159 -13.35 -7.67 -0.16
C LEU A 159 -12.62 -9.00 0.05
N SER A 160 -12.03 -9.22 1.23
CA SER A 160 -11.33 -10.47 1.53
C SER A 160 -12.25 -11.69 1.59
N GLN A 161 -13.54 -11.49 1.83
CA GLN A 161 -14.55 -12.56 1.91
C GLN A 161 -15.16 -12.88 0.55
N LEU A 162 -15.07 -11.97 -0.42
CA LEU A 162 -15.55 -12.19 -1.78
C LEU A 162 -14.65 -13.19 -2.49
N ARG A 163 -15.21 -14.34 -2.90
CA ARG A 163 -14.52 -15.29 -3.80
C ARG A 163 -14.62 -14.77 -5.24
N ARG A 164 -13.65 -15.13 -6.09
CA ARG A 164 -13.87 -15.03 -7.55
C ARG A 164 -15.00 -15.99 -7.89
N GLU A 165 -16.15 -15.47 -8.28
CA GLU A 165 -17.11 -16.22 -9.08
C GLU A 165 -16.39 -16.52 -10.40
N VAL A 166 -16.16 -17.80 -10.67
CA VAL A 166 -15.51 -18.32 -11.89
C VAL A 166 -16.59 -18.58 -12.93
#